data_AF-A0A2S0M8L8-F1
#
_entry.id   AF-A0A2S0M8L8-F1
#
_cell.length_a   1.000
_cell.length_b   1.000
_cell.length_c   1.000
_cell.angle_alpha   90.00
_cell.angle_beta   90.00
_cell.angle_gamma   90.00
#
_symmetry.space_group_name_H-M   'P 1'
#
loop_
_entity.id
_entity.type
_entity.pdbx_description
1 polymer ?
#
loop_
_entity_poly.entity_id
_entity_poly.type
_entity_poly.pdbx_seq_one_letter_code
_entity_poly.pdbx_strand_id
1 'polypeptide(L)'
;MDQELLEKVMNQVKAELGAGATPAATVAPAASAPAAAPSMKGDATGISKALGRTEFVGTSIGDTIGLVIASVDPMLKDAMKLGKFRSIGIIGGRTGAGPQIMAVDDAVKATNTEIISVELPRDTKGGAGHGSLILIGAEDVSDARRAVETALQVLPKYFGDVYGNDAGHLEFQYSARASYCLEKALGAKFGKAFGMTCAGPAAIGVVLADTAVKAANVEVVGYSSPGNGGTSFSNEVILCFSGDSGAVRQAVKAAIEVGKKLLGALGDEPKSTTTPYI
;
A
#
# COMPACT_ATOMS: atom_id res chain seq x y z
N MET A 1 31.00 -56.82 7.26
CA MET A 1 31.28 -55.37 7.46
C MET A 1 30.09 -54.47 7.11
N ASP A 2 29.09 -54.92 6.34
CA ASP A 2 27.89 -54.09 6.06
C ASP A 2 26.74 -54.22 7.07
N GLN A 3 26.60 -55.36 7.77
CA GLN A 3 25.50 -55.58 8.72
C GLN A 3 25.63 -54.76 10.01
N GLU A 4 26.85 -54.64 10.57
CA GLU A 4 27.10 -53.81 11.75
C GLU A 4 26.90 -52.31 11.46
N LEU A 5 27.21 -51.87 10.23
CA LEU A 5 27.00 -50.48 9.83
C LEU A 5 25.51 -50.17 9.69
N LEU A 6 24.73 -51.10 9.12
CA LEU A 6 23.28 -51.01 9.01
C LEU A 6 22.58 -50.99 10.38
N GLU A 7 23.00 -51.83 11.32
CA GLU A 7 22.45 -51.80 12.69
C GLU A 7 22.79 -50.50 13.41
N LYS A 8 24.01 -49.97 13.21
CA LYS A 8 24.43 -48.71 13.82
C LYS A 8 23.63 -47.52 13.28
N VAL A 9 23.39 -47.49 11.96
CA VAL A 9 22.55 -46.46 11.30
C VAL A 9 21.08 -46.60 11.73
N MET A 10 20.53 -47.81 11.81
CA MET A 10 19.15 -48.03 12.28
C MET A 10 18.95 -47.62 13.75
N ASN A 11 19.96 -47.85 14.60
CA ASN A 11 19.90 -47.43 16.00
C ASN A 11 20.04 -45.91 16.15
N GLN A 12 20.82 -45.25 15.28
CA GLN A 12 20.93 -43.79 15.24
C GLN A 12 19.62 -43.14 14.77
N VAL A 13 19.00 -43.68 13.71
CA VAL A 13 17.70 -43.20 13.21
C VAL A 13 16.57 -43.42 14.23
N LYS A 14 16.59 -44.53 14.98
CA LYS A 14 15.65 -44.77 16.08
C LYS A 14 15.86 -43.81 17.26
N ALA A 15 17.09 -43.41 17.56
CA ALA A 15 17.40 -42.44 18.60
C ALA A 15 16.96 -41.02 18.20
N GLU A 16 17.16 -40.62 16.94
CA GLU A 16 16.70 -39.32 16.41
C GLU A 16 15.18 -39.25 16.26
N LEU A 17 14.51 -40.36 15.91
CA LEU A 17 13.05 -40.44 15.87
C LEU A 17 12.39 -40.59 17.26
N GLY A 18 13.16 -40.99 18.28
CA GLY A 18 12.70 -41.15 19.67
C GLY A 18 12.91 -39.93 20.57
N ALA A 19 13.85 -39.03 20.22
CA ALA A 19 14.20 -37.85 21.01
C ALA A 19 13.65 -36.55 20.37
N GLY A 20 12.35 -36.51 20.11
CA GLY A 20 11.69 -35.36 19.50
C GLY A 20 10.18 -35.31 19.72
N ALA A 21 9.69 -35.79 20.87
CA ALA A 21 8.29 -35.66 21.26
C ALA A 21 8.17 -34.78 22.51
N THR A 22 8.15 -33.46 22.29
CA THR A 22 7.54 -32.51 23.24
C THR A 22 6.05 -32.37 22.84
N PRO A 23 5.09 -32.30 23.78
CA PRO A 23 3.68 -32.41 23.44
C PRO A 23 3.24 -31.30 22.48
N ALA A 24 2.45 -31.66 21.48
CA ALA A 24 1.75 -30.74 20.60
C ALA A 24 0.95 -29.73 21.44
N ALA A 25 1.45 -28.50 21.52
CA ALA A 25 0.59 -27.37 21.81
C ALA A 25 -0.34 -27.22 20.59
N THR A 26 -1.63 -27.41 20.83
CA THR A 26 -2.70 -27.13 19.89
C THR A 26 -2.49 -25.75 19.28
N VAL A 27 -2.18 -25.70 17.98
CA VAL A 27 -2.24 -24.45 17.22
C VAL A 27 -3.72 -24.12 17.08
N ALA A 28 -4.22 -23.28 17.99
CA ALA A 28 -5.52 -22.67 17.86
C ALA A 28 -5.56 -21.89 16.52
N PRO A 29 -6.69 -21.88 15.79
CA PRO A 29 -6.81 -21.04 14.61
C PRO A 29 -6.49 -19.60 15.03
N ALA A 30 -5.64 -18.92 14.24
CA ALA A 30 -5.30 -17.52 14.46
C ALA A 30 -6.61 -16.75 14.63
N ALA A 31 -6.87 -16.31 15.86
CA ALA A 31 -8.03 -15.52 16.18
C ALA A 31 -8.02 -14.30 15.27
N SER A 32 -9.11 -14.11 14.53
CA SER A 32 -9.38 -12.89 13.79
C SER A 32 -9.17 -11.72 14.75
N ALA A 33 -8.15 -10.91 14.45
CA ALA A 33 -7.91 -9.71 15.22
C ALA A 33 -9.21 -8.87 15.19
N PRO A 34 -9.76 -8.46 16.34
CA PRO A 34 -10.97 -7.66 16.34
C PRO A 34 -10.70 -6.38 15.58
N ALA A 35 -11.63 -6.02 14.70
CA ALA A 35 -11.60 -4.77 13.94
C ALA A 35 -11.26 -3.61 14.87
N ALA A 36 -10.10 -3.00 14.66
CA ALA A 36 -9.70 -1.83 15.42
C ALA A 36 -10.73 -0.73 15.17
N ALA A 37 -11.39 -0.28 16.25
CA ALA A 37 -12.25 0.88 16.25
C ALA A 37 -11.51 2.08 15.64
N PRO A 38 -12.19 3.00 14.94
CA PRO A 38 -11.52 4.09 14.25
C PRO A 38 -10.92 5.05 15.29
N SER A 39 -9.60 5.03 15.47
CA SER A 39 -8.89 6.09 16.19
C SER A 39 -8.66 7.30 15.29
N MET A 40 -9.74 7.88 14.79
CA MET A 40 -9.72 9.27 14.35
C MET A 40 -9.86 10.16 15.57
N LYS A 41 -8.74 10.73 16.01
CA LYS A 41 -8.60 12.09 16.56
C LYS A 41 -7.14 12.34 16.88
N GLY A 42 -6.36 12.67 15.86
CA GLY A 42 -5.21 13.53 16.05
C GLY A 42 -5.72 14.96 16.10
N ASP A 43 -6.10 15.45 17.27
CA ASP A 43 -6.07 16.88 17.49
C ASP A 43 -4.59 17.31 17.49
N ALA A 44 -4.25 18.30 16.68
CA ALA A 44 -2.89 18.80 16.50
C ALA A 44 -2.25 19.42 17.78
N THR A 45 -2.85 19.19 18.95
CA THR A 45 -2.43 19.75 20.25
C THR A 45 -2.17 18.72 21.35
N GLY A 46 -2.63 17.47 21.20
CA GLY A 46 -2.58 16.47 22.28
C GLY A 46 -1.50 15.40 22.10
N ILE A 47 -1.44 14.77 20.92
CA ILE A 47 -0.54 13.63 20.68
C ILE A 47 0.93 14.05 20.58
N SER A 48 1.20 15.22 19.98
CA SER A 48 2.56 15.79 19.90
C SER A 48 3.16 16.06 21.30
N LYS A 49 2.32 16.48 22.26
CA LYS A 49 2.73 16.75 23.64
C LYS A 49 3.01 15.48 24.43
N ALA A 50 2.27 14.40 24.16
CA ALA A 50 2.48 13.10 24.77
C ALA A 50 3.75 12.38 24.25
N LEU A 51 4.09 12.58 22.97
CA LEU A 51 5.29 12.00 22.35
C LEU A 51 6.57 12.83 22.58
N GLY A 52 6.44 14.11 22.91
CA GLY A 52 7.59 15.02 23.15
C GLY A 52 8.45 15.26 21.90
N ARG A 53 7.89 15.06 20.69
CA ARG A 53 8.59 15.17 19.41
C ARG A 53 7.86 16.13 18.47
N THR A 54 8.59 17.11 17.94
CA THR A 54 8.04 18.13 17.04
C THR A 54 7.89 17.63 15.61
N GLU A 55 8.56 16.53 15.29
CA GLU A 55 8.48 15.85 14.01
C GLU A 55 7.14 15.14 13.83
N PHE A 56 6.50 14.73 14.93
CA PHE A 56 5.24 14.01 14.85
C PHE A 56 4.10 14.91 14.39
N VAL A 57 3.31 14.40 13.43
CA VAL A 57 2.10 15.05 12.93
C VAL A 57 0.87 14.25 13.32
N GLY A 58 0.83 12.96 12.98
CA GLY A 58 -0.33 12.11 13.25
C GLY A 58 -0.17 10.70 12.69
N THR A 59 -1.24 9.91 12.84
CA THR A 59 -1.35 8.56 12.27
C THR A 59 -2.68 8.39 11.55
N SER A 60 -2.78 7.38 10.70
CA SER A 60 -4.00 7.01 9.98
C SER A 60 -4.00 5.51 9.64
N ILE A 61 -5.04 5.05 8.96
CA ILE A 61 -5.23 3.65 8.57
C ILE A 61 -4.04 3.08 7.77
N GLY A 62 -3.84 1.77 7.82
CA GLY A 62 -2.71 1.08 7.17
C GLY A 62 -1.41 1.13 7.97
N ASP A 63 -1.51 1.34 9.29
CA ASP A 63 -0.39 1.68 10.18
C ASP A 63 0.44 2.83 9.58
N THR A 64 -0.24 3.87 9.12
CA THR A 64 0.37 5.02 8.46
C THR A 64 0.74 6.08 9.48
N ILE A 65 1.98 6.57 9.44
CA ILE A 65 2.48 7.68 10.24
C ILE A 65 2.83 8.86 9.34
N GLY A 66 2.48 10.06 9.78
CA GLY A 66 2.89 11.31 9.17
C GLY A 66 3.87 12.05 10.07
N LEU A 67 4.99 12.48 9.48
CA LEU A 67 6.07 13.18 10.16
C LEU A 67 6.53 14.39 9.36
N VAL A 68 7.25 15.30 10.01
CA VAL A 68 7.97 16.42 9.36
C VAL A 68 9.37 16.58 9.94
N ILE A 69 10.30 17.06 9.12
CA ILE A 69 11.61 17.53 9.58
C ILE A 69 11.76 18.96 9.06
N ALA A 70 11.96 19.92 9.96
CA ALA A 70 12.07 21.34 9.61
C ALA A 70 13.36 21.65 8.83
N SER A 71 14.44 20.97 9.18
CA SER A 71 15.71 21.08 8.47
C SER A 71 16.46 19.77 8.61
N VAL A 72 16.48 18.98 7.54
CA VAL A 72 17.29 17.76 7.45
C VAL A 72 18.76 18.11 7.56
N ASP A 73 19.53 17.25 8.22
CA ASP A 73 20.97 17.41 8.35
C ASP A 73 21.65 17.45 6.96
N PRO A 74 22.55 18.41 6.71
CA PRO A 74 23.27 18.52 5.45
C PRO A 74 24.00 17.23 5.02
N MET A 75 24.50 16.43 5.96
CA MET A 75 25.16 15.16 5.68
C MET A 75 24.22 14.10 5.09
N LEU A 76 22.92 14.19 5.36
CA LEU A 76 21.91 13.26 4.85
C LEU A 76 21.29 13.72 3.52
N LYS A 77 21.40 15.01 3.19
CA LYS A 77 20.70 15.62 2.06
C LYS A 77 20.95 14.91 0.74
N ASP A 78 22.22 14.57 0.46
CA ASP A 78 22.64 13.91 -0.77
C ASP A 78 22.29 12.43 -0.77
N ALA A 79 22.48 11.74 0.36
CA ALA A 79 22.15 10.32 0.52
C ALA A 79 20.65 10.05 0.34
N MET A 80 19.81 10.96 0.86
CA MET A 80 18.35 10.92 0.73
C MET A 80 17.84 11.54 -0.59
N LYS A 81 18.72 12.10 -1.43
CA LYS A 81 18.38 12.73 -2.72
C LYS A 81 17.31 13.83 -2.61
N LEU A 82 17.41 14.69 -1.60
CA LEU A 82 16.39 15.70 -1.29
C LEU A 82 16.37 16.92 -2.25
N GLY A 83 17.35 17.03 -3.15
CA GLY A 83 17.44 18.13 -4.11
C GLY A 83 17.59 19.49 -3.42
N LYS A 84 16.71 20.44 -3.71
CA LYS A 84 16.76 21.79 -3.11
C LYS A 84 16.21 21.85 -1.67
N PHE A 85 15.46 20.84 -1.23
CA PHE A 85 14.70 20.90 0.01
C PHE A 85 15.55 20.60 1.24
N ARG A 86 15.24 21.32 2.32
CA ARG A 86 15.70 21.03 3.69
C ARG A 86 14.54 20.68 4.61
N SER A 87 13.38 21.26 4.38
CA SER A 87 12.15 20.96 5.08
C SER A 87 11.44 19.83 4.33
N ILE A 88 11.08 18.75 5.02
CA ILE A 88 10.38 17.62 4.41
C ILE A 88 9.18 17.18 5.24
N GLY A 89 8.13 16.79 4.53
CA GLY A 89 7.03 15.98 5.03
C GLY A 89 7.26 14.52 4.66
N ILE A 90 6.80 13.61 5.53
CA ILE A 90 7.04 12.17 5.40
C ILE A 90 5.71 11.47 5.65
N ILE A 91 5.30 10.60 4.73
CA ILE A 91 4.21 9.64 4.92
C ILE A 91 4.82 8.25 4.80
N GLY A 92 4.68 7.43 5.84
CA GLY A 92 5.12 6.04 5.87
C GLY A 92 4.01 5.11 6.31
N GLY A 93 3.72 4.05 5.55
CA GLY A 93 2.65 3.09 5.86
C GLY A 93 3.11 1.63 5.70
N ARG A 94 2.61 0.75 6.57
CA ARG A 94 2.90 -0.71 6.50
C ARG A 94 2.02 -1.42 5.48
N THR A 95 0.76 -0.99 5.36
CA THR A 95 -0.24 -1.58 4.48
C THR A 95 -0.78 -0.52 3.54
N GLY A 96 -0.64 -0.77 2.25
CA GLY A 96 -1.06 0.14 1.19
C GLY A 96 0.13 0.86 0.56
N ALA A 97 0.02 1.02 -0.75
CA ALA A 97 0.74 2.06 -1.45
C ALA A 97 -0.23 3.02 -2.13
N GLY A 98 -1.12 2.49 -2.98
CA GLY A 98 -2.06 3.30 -3.75
C GLY A 98 -2.93 4.24 -2.90
N PRO A 99 -3.45 3.85 -1.71
CA PRO A 99 -4.26 4.78 -0.91
C PRO A 99 -3.44 5.97 -0.41
N GLN A 100 -2.21 5.75 0.05
CA GLN A 100 -1.29 6.80 0.50
C GLN A 100 -0.87 7.69 -0.67
N ILE A 101 -0.59 7.13 -1.85
CA ILE A 101 -0.27 7.90 -3.06
C ILE A 101 -1.43 8.82 -3.42
N MET A 102 -2.67 8.30 -3.43
CA MET A 102 -3.87 9.09 -3.73
C MET A 102 -4.10 10.22 -2.72
N ALA A 103 -3.91 9.92 -1.42
CA ALA A 103 -4.03 10.90 -0.35
C ALA A 103 -2.99 12.02 -0.46
N VAL A 104 -1.74 11.66 -0.77
CA VAL A 104 -0.67 12.64 -0.99
C VAL A 104 -0.90 13.42 -2.28
N ASP A 105 -1.41 12.81 -3.35
CA ASP A 105 -1.75 13.49 -4.59
C ASP A 105 -2.78 14.62 -4.36
N ASP A 106 -3.77 14.38 -3.49
CA ASP A 106 -4.71 15.42 -3.07
C ASP A 106 -4.06 16.49 -2.19
N ALA A 107 -3.21 16.09 -1.24
CA ALA A 107 -2.53 17.03 -0.35
C ALA A 107 -1.66 18.03 -1.13
N VAL A 108 -0.86 17.55 -2.09
CA VAL A 108 0.04 18.42 -2.87
C VAL A 108 -0.68 19.32 -3.87
N LYS A 109 -1.95 19.04 -4.21
CA LYS A 109 -2.79 20.01 -4.94
C LYS A 109 -3.15 21.24 -4.10
N ALA A 110 -3.13 21.10 -2.77
CA ALA A 110 -3.60 22.12 -1.83
C ALA A 110 -2.47 22.84 -1.08
N THR A 111 -1.21 22.51 -1.38
CA THR A 111 -0.03 23.04 -0.66
C THR A 111 1.09 23.42 -1.62
N ASN A 112 1.99 24.31 -1.20
CA ASN A 112 3.19 24.65 -1.96
C ASN A 112 4.32 23.64 -1.69
N THR A 113 4.12 22.41 -2.15
CA THR A 113 5.05 21.29 -1.92
C THR A 113 5.33 20.50 -3.20
N GLU A 114 6.45 19.79 -3.21
CA GLU A 114 6.85 18.93 -4.34
C GLU A 114 7.09 17.50 -3.86
N ILE A 115 6.79 16.51 -4.70
CA ILE A 115 7.10 15.11 -4.35
C ILE A 115 8.57 14.83 -4.66
N ILE A 116 9.32 14.45 -3.63
CA ILE A 116 10.73 14.07 -3.75
C ILE A 116 10.81 12.62 -4.24
N SER A 117 10.29 11.68 -3.46
CA SER A 117 10.31 10.24 -3.76
C SER A 117 9.03 9.55 -3.33
N VAL A 118 8.74 8.43 -4.01
CA VAL A 118 7.71 7.46 -3.65
C VAL A 118 8.35 6.09 -3.76
N GLU A 119 8.42 5.36 -2.65
CA GLU A 119 9.03 4.05 -2.56
C GLU A 119 8.00 3.05 -2.04
N LEU A 120 7.94 1.87 -2.67
CA LEU A 120 6.89 0.87 -2.46
C LEU A 120 7.49 -0.41 -1.88
N PRO A 121 7.84 -0.47 -0.58
CA PRO A 121 8.42 -1.66 0.02
C PRO A 121 7.47 -2.85 -0.05
N ARG A 122 8.00 -4.07 -0.20
CA ARG A 122 7.21 -5.30 -0.03
C ARG A 122 6.85 -5.45 1.45
N ASP A 123 5.56 -5.36 1.79
CA ASP A 123 5.12 -5.35 3.19
C ASP A 123 3.70 -5.89 3.35
N THR A 124 2.70 -5.03 3.58
CA THR A 124 1.32 -5.40 3.97
C THR A 124 1.28 -6.40 5.12
N LYS A 125 2.30 -6.38 6.00
CA LYS A 125 2.43 -7.25 7.18
C LYS A 125 2.33 -8.74 6.83
N GLY A 126 2.89 -9.12 5.67
CA GLY A 126 2.86 -10.50 5.16
C GLY A 126 1.78 -10.76 4.11
N GLY A 127 0.86 -9.81 3.89
CA GLY A 127 -0.10 -9.85 2.77
C GLY A 127 0.60 -9.76 1.41
N ALA A 128 -0.15 -9.65 0.31
CA ALA A 128 0.41 -9.77 -1.04
C ALA A 128 1.05 -8.49 -1.61
N GLY A 129 0.88 -7.32 -0.96
CA GLY A 129 1.14 -6.01 -1.57
C GLY A 129 2.30 -5.20 -0.98
N HIS A 130 2.21 -3.88 -1.12
CA HIS A 130 3.22 -2.93 -0.67
C HIS A 130 2.86 -2.18 0.62
N GLY A 131 3.89 -1.71 1.31
CA GLY A 131 3.81 -0.51 2.14
C GLY A 131 4.16 0.73 1.32
N SER A 132 4.43 1.84 1.99
CA SER A 132 4.81 3.09 1.32
C SER A 132 5.78 3.92 2.15
N LEU A 133 6.69 4.61 1.46
CA LEU A 133 7.47 5.74 1.96
C LEU A 133 7.41 6.86 0.92
N ILE A 134 6.81 7.99 1.31
CA ILE A 134 6.64 9.15 0.44
C ILE A 134 7.30 10.35 1.10
N LEU A 135 8.24 10.97 0.40
CA LEU A 135 8.93 12.19 0.83
C LEU A 135 8.39 13.39 0.06
N ILE A 136 7.97 14.40 0.79
CA ILE A 136 7.38 15.65 0.29
C ILE A 136 8.34 16.78 0.65
N GLY A 137 8.83 17.52 -0.34
CA GLY A 137 9.69 18.69 -0.13
C GLY A 137 8.89 19.97 0.00
N ALA A 138 9.33 20.87 0.88
CA ALA A 138 8.79 22.21 1.01
C ALA A 138 9.90 23.23 1.31
N GLU A 139 9.68 24.49 0.92
CA GLU A 139 10.56 25.59 1.35
C GLU A 139 10.32 25.91 2.83
N ASP A 140 9.06 25.87 3.27
CA ASP A 140 8.61 26.09 4.63
C ASP A 140 8.12 24.78 5.27
N VAL A 141 8.53 24.51 6.51
CA VAL A 141 8.09 23.32 7.26
C VAL A 141 6.58 23.32 7.52
N SER A 142 5.93 24.49 7.58
CA SER A 142 4.49 24.61 7.76
C SER A 142 3.71 24.09 6.54
N ASP A 143 4.22 24.27 5.32
CA ASP A 143 3.65 23.69 4.11
C ASP A 143 3.82 22.17 4.10
N ALA A 144 5.01 21.67 4.47
CA ALA A 144 5.24 20.24 4.63
C ALA A 144 4.29 19.60 5.66
N ARG A 145 4.12 20.25 6.82
CA ARG A 145 3.21 19.79 7.88
C ARG A 145 1.76 19.77 7.40
N ARG A 146 1.31 20.83 6.72
CA ARG A 146 -0.05 20.89 6.17
C ARG A 146 -0.32 19.80 5.13
N ALA A 147 0.66 19.50 4.28
CA ALA A 147 0.54 18.43 3.30
C ALA A 147 0.38 17.07 4.00
N VAL A 148 1.18 16.82 5.04
CA VAL A 148 1.10 15.57 5.84
C VAL A 148 -0.24 15.48 6.57
N GLU A 149 -0.71 16.54 7.23
CA GLU A 149 -2.00 16.58 7.92
C GLU A 149 -3.16 16.29 6.95
N THR A 150 -3.14 16.94 5.79
CA THR A 150 -4.17 16.75 4.74
C THR A 150 -4.18 15.31 4.24
N ALA A 151 -3.00 14.74 3.94
CA ALA A 151 -2.89 13.36 3.46
C ALA A 151 -3.43 12.37 4.50
N LEU A 152 -3.04 12.50 5.77
CA LEU A 152 -3.52 11.61 6.85
C LEU A 152 -5.04 11.70 7.03
N GLN A 153 -5.60 12.90 6.92
CA GLN A 153 -7.03 13.16 7.08
C GLN A 153 -7.86 12.52 5.96
N VAL A 154 -7.42 12.61 4.71
CA VAL A 154 -8.17 12.07 3.57
C VAL A 154 -7.91 10.58 3.32
N LEU A 155 -6.82 10.01 3.85
CA LEU A 155 -6.41 8.63 3.61
C LEU A 155 -7.53 7.58 3.77
N PRO A 156 -8.42 7.63 4.79
CA PRO A 156 -9.47 6.64 4.95
C PRO A 156 -10.46 6.56 3.78
N LYS A 157 -10.64 7.64 3.01
CA LYS A 157 -11.43 7.63 1.76
C LYS A 157 -10.82 6.67 0.74
N TYR A 158 -9.50 6.69 0.59
CA TYR A 158 -8.79 5.93 -0.44
C TYR A 158 -8.59 4.44 -0.10
N PHE A 159 -8.86 4.06 1.15
CA PHE A 159 -9.07 2.66 1.54
C PHE A 159 -10.50 2.16 1.23
N GLY A 160 -11.40 3.03 0.76
CA GLY A 160 -12.79 2.68 0.48
C GLY A 160 -12.97 1.61 -0.59
N ASP A 161 -12.08 1.58 -1.57
CA ASP A 161 -12.09 0.60 -2.65
C ASP A 161 -10.91 -0.38 -2.57
N VAL A 162 -10.44 -0.63 -1.35
CA VAL A 162 -9.55 -1.74 -1.00
C VAL A 162 -10.40 -2.84 -0.37
N TYR A 163 -10.47 -3.99 -1.02
CA TYR A 163 -11.27 -5.14 -0.61
C TYR A 163 -10.37 -6.31 -0.26
N GLY A 164 -10.71 -7.09 0.77
CA GLY A 164 -9.89 -8.24 1.15
C GLY A 164 -10.67 -9.40 1.76
N ASN A 165 -10.06 -10.57 1.68
CA ASN A 165 -10.37 -11.78 2.44
C ASN A 165 -9.07 -12.51 2.78
N ASP A 166 -9.13 -13.70 3.39
CA ASP A 166 -7.93 -14.44 3.80
C ASP A 166 -7.03 -14.86 2.63
N ALA A 167 -7.57 -14.95 1.41
CA ALA A 167 -6.82 -15.37 0.22
C ALA A 167 -6.05 -14.23 -0.47
N GLY A 168 -6.40 -12.97 -0.20
CA GLY A 168 -5.76 -11.82 -0.84
C GLY A 168 -6.55 -10.53 -0.77
N HIS A 169 -6.27 -9.62 -1.72
CA HIS A 169 -6.87 -8.29 -1.78
C HIS A 169 -7.10 -7.80 -3.20
N LEU A 170 -8.01 -6.85 -3.33
CA LEU A 170 -8.26 -6.02 -4.51
C LEU A 170 -8.05 -4.57 -4.10
N GLU A 171 -7.53 -3.76 -5.00
CA GLU A 171 -7.45 -2.32 -4.82
C GLU A 171 -7.84 -1.61 -6.12
N PHE A 172 -8.70 -0.60 -5.97
CA PHE A 172 -9.12 0.26 -7.06
C PHE A 172 -8.98 1.72 -6.67
N GLN A 173 -8.46 2.53 -7.58
CA GLN A 173 -8.33 3.97 -7.36
C GLN A 173 -8.83 4.75 -8.57
N TYR A 174 -9.40 5.93 -8.31
CA TYR A 174 -9.89 6.85 -9.31
C TYR A 174 -9.59 8.29 -8.92
N SER A 175 -9.04 9.06 -9.85
CA SER A 175 -8.97 10.52 -9.77
C SER A 175 -9.52 11.14 -11.04
N ALA A 176 -10.33 12.19 -10.91
CA ALA A 176 -10.75 12.98 -12.07
C ALA A 176 -9.61 13.85 -12.63
N ARG A 177 -8.58 14.10 -11.82
CA ARG A 177 -7.44 14.95 -12.15
C ARG A 177 -6.21 14.52 -11.34
N ALA A 178 -5.33 13.75 -11.96
CA ALA A 178 -4.05 13.36 -11.38
C ALA A 178 -3.11 14.56 -11.23
N SER A 179 -2.28 14.52 -10.19
CA SER A 179 -1.22 15.49 -9.91
C SER A 179 0.14 14.79 -9.81
N TYR A 180 1.11 15.48 -9.23
CA TYR A 180 2.52 15.11 -9.20
C TYR A 180 2.83 13.81 -8.47
N CYS A 181 2.01 13.41 -7.48
CA CYS A 181 2.28 12.17 -6.74
C CYS A 181 1.90 10.94 -7.58
N LEU A 182 0.74 10.99 -8.24
CA LEU A 182 0.32 9.93 -9.15
C LEU A 182 1.20 9.84 -10.39
N GLU A 183 1.63 10.98 -10.93
CA GLU A 183 2.57 11.03 -12.05
C GLU A 183 3.89 10.34 -11.68
N LYS A 184 4.50 10.75 -10.55
CA LYS A 184 5.78 10.20 -10.12
C LYS A 184 5.71 8.72 -9.73
N ALA A 185 4.64 8.30 -9.05
CA ALA A 185 4.54 6.93 -8.53
C ALA A 185 4.05 5.93 -9.57
N LEU A 186 3.09 6.33 -10.42
CA LEU A 186 2.27 5.41 -11.21
C LEU A 186 2.19 5.80 -12.70
N GLY A 187 2.98 6.78 -13.14
CA GLY A 187 3.01 7.22 -14.55
C GLY A 187 1.73 7.90 -15.01
N ALA A 188 0.90 8.41 -14.08
CA ALA A 188 -0.33 9.10 -14.41
C ALA A 188 -0.05 10.36 -15.25
N LYS A 189 -0.96 10.68 -16.17
CA LYS A 189 -0.86 11.90 -16.97
C LYS A 189 -1.33 13.11 -16.17
N PHE A 190 -0.43 14.06 -15.90
CA PHE A 190 -0.74 15.26 -15.15
C PHE A 190 -2.02 15.97 -15.68
N GLY A 191 -2.92 16.31 -14.77
CA GLY A 191 -4.15 17.03 -15.09
C GLY A 191 -5.23 16.20 -15.79
N LYS A 192 -5.01 14.91 -16.04
CA LYS A 192 -6.00 14.00 -16.68
C LYS A 192 -6.66 13.08 -15.66
N ALA A 193 -7.76 12.44 -16.05
CA ALA A 193 -8.36 11.40 -15.23
C ALA A 193 -7.42 10.19 -15.16
N PHE A 194 -7.42 9.52 -14.01
CA PHE A 194 -6.58 8.38 -13.70
C PHE A 194 -7.42 7.28 -13.07
N GLY A 195 -7.19 6.05 -13.52
CA GLY A 195 -7.77 4.84 -12.96
C GLY A 195 -6.69 3.81 -12.69
N MET A 196 -6.88 3.04 -11.63
CA MET A 196 -6.00 1.94 -11.26
C MET A 196 -6.82 0.71 -10.88
N THR A 197 -6.40 -0.46 -11.35
CA THR A 197 -6.86 -1.76 -10.85
C THR A 197 -5.66 -2.53 -10.34
N CYS A 198 -5.79 -3.14 -9.17
CA CYS A 198 -4.78 -3.98 -8.56
C CYS A 198 -5.45 -5.19 -7.90
N ALA A 199 -4.80 -6.35 -7.96
CA ALA A 199 -5.18 -7.48 -7.14
C ALA A 199 -4.00 -8.37 -6.79
N GLY A 200 -4.00 -8.85 -5.55
CA GLY A 200 -3.23 -9.99 -5.10
C GLY A 200 -4.15 -11.14 -4.70
N PRO A 201 -4.00 -12.36 -5.25
CA PRO A 201 -2.92 -12.82 -6.11
C PRO A 201 -2.94 -12.21 -7.51
N ALA A 202 -1.75 -12.05 -8.09
CA ALA A 202 -1.50 -11.41 -9.37
C ALA A 202 -2.35 -11.95 -10.54
N ALA A 203 -2.71 -13.24 -10.50
CA ALA A 203 -3.56 -13.88 -11.51
C ALA A 203 -4.92 -13.19 -11.66
N ILE A 204 -5.53 -12.74 -10.56
CA ILE A 204 -6.78 -11.96 -10.61
C ILE A 204 -6.51 -10.63 -11.30
N GLY A 205 -5.41 -9.96 -10.97
CA GLY A 205 -5.05 -8.65 -11.53
C GLY A 205 -4.87 -8.68 -13.05
N VAL A 206 -4.41 -9.78 -13.63
CA VAL A 206 -4.37 -9.96 -15.10
C VAL A 206 -5.78 -9.90 -15.70
N VAL A 207 -6.75 -10.56 -15.08
CA VAL A 207 -8.16 -10.54 -15.53
C VAL A 207 -8.78 -9.17 -15.33
N LEU A 208 -8.45 -8.47 -14.23
CA LEU A 208 -8.91 -7.10 -14.00
C LEU A 208 -8.39 -6.14 -15.05
N ALA A 209 -7.12 -6.25 -15.41
CA ALA A 209 -6.50 -5.41 -16.43
C ALA A 209 -7.21 -5.58 -17.78
N ASP A 210 -7.43 -6.83 -18.23
CA ASP A 210 -8.16 -7.14 -19.46
C ASP A 210 -9.61 -6.64 -19.42
N THR A 211 -10.30 -6.81 -18.29
CA THR A 211 -11.68 -6.35 -18.08
C THR A 211 -11.76 -4.83 -18.19
N ALA A 212 -10.87 -4.10 -17.52
CA ALA A 212 -10.89 -2.64 -17.49
C ALA A 212 -10.72 -2.04 -18.90
N VAL A 213 -9.74 -2.51 -19.67
CA VAL A 213 -9.47 -1.98 -21.02
C VAL A 213 -10.54 -2.35 -22.05
N LYS A 214 -11.27 -3.45 -21.84
CA LYS A 214 -12.43 -3.83 -22.69
C LYS A 214 -13.70 -3.08 -22.35
N ALA A 215 -13.84 -2.63 -21.10
CA ALA A 215 -15.08 -2.02 -20.61
C ALA A 215 -15.33 -0.60 -21.12
N ALA A 216 -14.28 0.15 -21.45
CA ALA A 216 -14.38 1.51 -21.96
C ALA A 216 -13.15 1.91 -22.79
N ASN A 217 -13.27 2.98 -23.58
CA ASN A 217 -12.14 3.53 -24.33
C ASN A 217 -11.17 4.27 -23.39
N VAL A 218 -10.15 3.56 -22.91
CA VAL A 218 -9.11 4.06 -22.02
C VAL A 218 -7.72 3.81 -22.61
N GLU A 219 -6.75 4.59 -22.18
CA GLU A 219 -5.35 4.47 -22.56
C GLU A 219 -4.53 3.91 -21.40
N VAL A 220 -3.80 2.82 -21.63
CA VAL A 220 -2.88 2.24 -20.64
C VAL A 220 -1.67 3.17 -20.47
N VAL A 221 -1.38 3.55 -19.23
CA VAL A 221 -0.21 4.39 -18.87
C VAL A 221 0.81 3.65 -18.02
N GLY A 222 0.43 2.51 -17.43
CA GLY A 222 1.36 1.67 -16.66
C GLY A 222 0.83 0.25 -16.50
N TYR A 223 1.74 -0.71 -16.49
CA TYR A 223 1.45 -2.11 -16.20
C TYR A 223 2.60 -2.71 -15.37
N SER A 224 2.29 -3.11 -14.15
CA SER A 224 3.24 -3.70 -13.22
C SER A 224 2.83 -5.12 -12.88
N SER A 225 3.81 -6.02 -12.79
CA SER A 225 3.63 -7.41 -12.40
C SER A 225 4.76 -7.84 -11.46
N PRO A 226 4.69 -9.05 -10.86
CA PRO A 226 5.69 -9.49 -9.87
C PRO A 226 7.12 -9.52 -10.42
N GLY A 227 7.29 -9.82 -11.71
CA GLY A 227 8.59 -10.08 -12.33
C GLY A 227 9.07 -9.03 -13.33
N ASN A 228 8.25 -8.04 -13.70
CA ASN A 228 8.63 -7.07 -14.74
C ASN A 228 9.34 -5.81 -14.20
N GLY A 229 9.65 -5.78 -12.90
CA GLY A 229 10.29 -4.64 -12.24
C GLY A 229 9.35 -3.48 -11.90
N GLY A 230 8.05 -3.59 -12.20
CA GLY A 230 7.04 -2.57 -11.85
C GLY A 230 6.49 -2.69 -10.42
N THR A 231 6.88 -3.73 -9.68
CA THR A 231 6.56 -3.94 -8.27
C THR A 231 7.82 -4.34 -7.51
N SER A 232 7.81 -4.16 -6.19
CA SER A 232 8.83 -4.75 -5.30
C SER A 232 8.56 -6.23 -5.04
N PHE A 233 8.47 -7.05 -6.10
CA PHE A 233 8.12 -8.47 -6.05
C PHE A 233 6.84 -8.75 -5.24
N SER A 234 5.86 -7.84 -5.31
CA SER A 234 4.54 -8.10 -4.73
C SER A 234 3.82 -9.16 -5.56
N ASN A 235 2.87 -9.87 -4.96
CA ASN A 235 2.05 -10.83 -5.69
C ASN A 235 0.84 -10.09 -6.28
N GLU A 236 1.09 -9.00 -7.01
CA GLU A 236 0.06 -8.15 -7.60
C GLU A 236 0.30 -7.95 -9.09
N VAL A 237 -0.80 -7.76 -9.83
CA VAL A 237 -0.77 -7.07 -11.12
C VAL A 237 -1.52 -5.75 -10.95
N ILE A 238 -0.85 -4.66 -11.35
CA ILE A 238 -1.37 -3.30 -11.27
C ILE A 238 -1.47 -2.76 -12.69
N LEU A 239 -2.66 -2.35 -13.09
CA LEU A 239 -2.90 -1.60 -14.32
C LEU A 239 -3.22 -0.15 -13.98
N CYS A 240 -2.51 0.77 -14.60
CA CYS A 240 -2.77 2.21 -14.56
C CYS A 240 -3.24 2.67 -15.93
N PHE A 241 -4.31 3.47 -15.97
CA PHE A 241 -4.87 3.99 -17.22
C PHE A 241 -5.43 5.41 -17.08
N SER A 242 -5.57 6.07 -18.22
CA SER A 242 -6.07 7.43 -18.37
C SER A 242 -7.14 7.47 -19.46
N GLY A 243 -7.88 8.57 -19.57
CA GLY A 243 -8.91 8.77 -20.59
C GLY A 243 -9.91 9.84 -20.19
N ASP A 244 -11.09 9.80 -20.81
CA ASP A 244 -12.22 10.60 -20.34
C ASP A 244 -12.67 10.11 -18.96
N SER A 245 -12.98 11.04 -18.05
CA SER A 245 -13.28 10.71 -16.65
C SER A 245 -14.43 9.71 -16.49
N GLY A 246 -15.44 9.78 -17.36
CA GLY A 246 -16.53 8.80 -17.40
C GLY A 246 -16.07 7.40 -17.82
N ALA A 247 -15.25 7.31 -18.88
CA ALA A 247 -14.68 6.06 -19.38
C ALA A 247 -13.76 5.41 -18.34
N VAL A 248 -12.89 6.21 -17.70
CA VAL A 248 -12.01 5.74 -16.63
C VAL A 248 -12.81 5.17 -15.46
N ARG A 249 -13.83 5.89 -14.98
CA ARG A 249 -14.68 5.40 -13.88
C ARG A 249 -15.44 4.12 -14.27
N GLN A 250 -15.94 4.03 -15.50
CA GLN A 250 -16.62 2.85 -16.02
C GLN A 250 -15.69 1.63 -16.04
N ALA A 251 -14.46 1.79 -16.53
CA ALA A 251 -13.45 0.74 -16.55
C ALA A 251 -13.12 0.22 -15.13
N VAL A 252 -12.96 1.13 -14.16
CA VAL A 252 -12.74 0.74 -12.75
C VAL A 252 -13.94 -0.03 -12.19
N LYS A 253 -15.17 0.43 -12.42
CA LYS A 253 -16.38 -0.24 -11.92
C LYS A 253 -16.56 -1.65 -12.47
N ALA A 254 -16.30 -1.84 -13.78
CA ALA A 254 -16.33 -3.16 -14.39
C ALA A 254 -15.31 -4.11 -13.73
N ALA A 255 -14.10 -3.61 -13.43
CA ALA A 255 -13.09 -4.39 -12.74
C ALA A 255 -13.45 -4.69 -11.27
N ILE A 256 -14.12 -3.78 -10.55
CA ILE A 256 -14.62 -4.03 -9.18
C ILE A 256 -15.58 -5.22 -9.17
N GLU A 257 -16.56 -5.23 -10.08
CA GLU A 257 -17.56 -6.31 -10.14
C GLU A 257 -16.95 -7.67 -10.43
N VAL A 258 -15.99 -7.74 -11.36
CA VAL A 258 -15.27 -8.97 -11.69
C VAL A 258 -14.34 -9.40 -10.56
N GLY A 259 -13.59 -8.46 -10.00
CA GLY A 259 -12.63 -8.73 -8.93
C GLY A 259 -13.26 -9.32 -7.68
N LYS A 260 -14.38 -8.74 -7.22
CA LYS A 260 -15.10 -9.26 -6.05
C LYS A 260 -15.54 -10.71 -6.23
N LYS A 261 -16.00 -11.07 -7.43
CA LYS A 261 -16.40 -12.45 -7.76
C LYS A 261 -15.20 -13.40 -7.79
N LEU A 262 -14.10 -12.98 -8.40
CA LEU A 262 -12.90 -13.82 -8.53
C LEU A 262 -12.20 -14.04 -7.18
N LEU A 263 -12.03 -12.99 -6.37
CA LEU A 263 -11.43 -13.15 -5.05
C LEU A 263 -12.35 -13.91 -4.10
N GLY A 264 -13.67 -13.70 -4.19
CA GLY A 264 -14.67 -14.49 -3.47
C GLY A 264 -14.77 -15.95 -3.92
N ALA A 265 -14.16 -16.35 -5.04
CA ALA A 265 -14.04 -17.76 -5.40
C ALA A 265 -12.92 -18.48 -4.64
N LEU A 266 -11.98 -17.72 -4.03
CA LEU A 266 -10.87 -18.25 -3.23
C LEU A 266 -11.16 -18.28 -1.73
N GLY A 267 -12.28 -17.72 -1.28
CA GLY A 267 -12.63 -17.59 0.13
C GLY A 267 -13.96 -16.88 0.33
N ASP A 268 -14.09 -16.12 1.42
CA ASP A 268 -15.29 -15.33 1.68
C ASP A 268 -15.44 -14.15 0.70
N GLU A 269 -16.66 -13.60 0.59
CA GLU A 269 -16.88 -12.38 -0.17
C GLU A 269 -15.95 -11.26 0.35
N PRO A 270 -15.12 -10.65 -0.51
CA PRO A 270 -14.14 -9.67 -0.06
C PRO A 270 -14.85 -8.38 0.37
N LYS A 271 -14.51 -7.93 1.58
CA LYS A 271 -15.12 -6.75 2.22
C LYS A 271 -14.27 -5.52 1.99
N SER A 272 -14.92 -4.39 1.75
CA SER A 272 -14.23 -3.09 1.71
C SER A 272 -13.64 -2.79 3.09
N THR A 273 -12.46 -2.15 3.08
CA THR A 273 -11.77 -1.71 4.29
C THR A 273 -12.48 -0.53 4.95
N THR A 274 -13.08 0.38 4.17
CA THR A 274 -13.86 1.52 4.68
C THR A 274 -15.16 1.70 3.88
N THR A 275 -15.46 2.90 3.38
CA THR A 275 -16.64 3.19 2.55
C THR A 275 -16.18 3.45 1.12
N PRO A 276 -16.58 2.62 0.14
CA PRO A 276 -16.28 2.83 -1.28
C PRO A 276 -16.61 4.25 -1.76
N TYR A 277 -15.76 4.82 -2.62
CA TYR A 277 -15.87 6.19 -3.12
C TYR A 277 -16.02 6.31 -4.65
N ILE A 278 -15.92 5.19 -5.38
CA ILE A 278 -15.92 5.12 -6.86
C ILE A 278 -17.31 4.83 -7.45
#